data_AF-A0A6M0G8B2-F1
#
_entry.id   AF-A0A6M0G8B2-F1
#
_cell.length_a   1.000
_cell.length_b   1.000
_cell.length_c   1.000
_cell.angle_alpha   90.00
_cell.angle_beta   90.00
_cell.angle_gamma   90.00
#
_symmetry.space_group_name_H-M   'P 1'
#
loop_
_entity.id
_entity.type
_entity.pdbx_description
1 polymer ?
#
loop_
_entity_poly.entity_id
_entity_poly.type
_entity_poly.pdbx_seq_one_letter_code
_entity_poly.pdbx_strand_id
1 'polypeptide(L)'
;MTIKQLETQLLALSPTDKTKAIHLLAHSLNQNWRGITKTINVCGGDACIAGTRIPVWVLVNACNLGISESQLLYDYPTLTAIDLANAWIYAQD
;
A
#
# COMPACT_ATOMS: atom_id res chain seq x y z
N MET A 1 10.21 6.02 -23.17
CA MET A 1 9.69 7.41 -23.15
C MET A 1 10.32 8.13 -21.97
N THR A 2 10.89 9.33 -22.16
CA THR A 2 11.54 10.07 -21.07
C THR A 2 10.56 11.00 -20.36
N ILE A 3 10.82 11.39 -19.11
CA ILE A 3 9.97 12.34 -18.36
C ILE A 3 9.80 13.67 -19.13
N LYS A 4 10.87 14.17 -19.76
CA LYS A 4 10.81 15.36 -20.63
C LYS A 4 9.85 15.20 -21.81
N GLN A 5 9.77 14.02 -22.41
CA GLN A 5 8.82 13.76 -23.50
C GLN A 5 7.38 13.69 -22.98
N LEU A 6 7.19 13.16 -21.76
CA LEU A 6 5.88 13.05 -21.10
C LEU A 6 5.33 14.42 -20.70
N GLU A 7 6.18 15.31 -20.19
CA GLU A 7 5.80 16.67 -19.81
C GLU A 7 5.17 17.43 -20.99
N THR A 8 5.84 17.41 -22.16
CA THR A 8 5.32 18.04 -23.37
C THR A 8 3.95 17.49 -23.77
N GLN A 9 3.75 16.18 -23.66
CA GLN A 9 2.47 15.55 -23.99
C GLN A 9 1.37 15.91 -23.00
N LEU A 10 1.67 15.94 -21.69
CA LEU A 10 0.71 16.31 -20.65
C LEU A 10 0.31 17.79 -20.74
N LEU A 11 1.24 18.68 -21.10
CA LEU A 11 0.94 20.10 -21.29
C LEU A 11 0.01 20.35 -22.48
N ALA A 12 0.10 19.53 -23.52
CA ALA A 12 -0.72 19.61 -24.73
C ALA A 12 -2.17 19.08 -24.56
N LEU A 13 -2.49 18.42 -23.43
CA LEU A 13 -3.83 17.89 -23.17
C LEU A 13 -4.87 19.00 -22.93
N SER A 14 -6.13 18.70 -23.26
CA SER A 14 -7.28 19.50 -22.87
C SER A 14 -7.42 19.55 -21.34
N PRO A 15 -8.08 20.57 -20.75
CA PRO A 15 -8.32 20.63 -19.31
C PRO A 15 -8.97 19.35 -18.76
N THR A 16 -9.96 18.80 -19.48
CA THR A 16 -10.67 17.57 -19.10
C THR A 16 -9.74 16.35 -19.11
N ASP A 17 -8.88 16.23 -20.13
CA ASP A 17 -7.96 15.09 -20.23
C ASP A 17 -6.79 15.22 -19.26
N LYS A 18 -6.39 16.44 -18.89
CA LYS A 18 -5.47 16.67 -17.75
C LYS A 18 -6.06 16.13 -16.45
N THR A 19 -7.35 16.37 -16.18
CA THR A 19 -8.03 15.82 -15.00
C THR A 19 -8.07 14.29 -15.03
N LYS A 20 -8.36 13.67 -16.18
CA LYS A 20 -8.31 12.21 -16.34
C LYS A 20 -6.90 11.66 -16.13
N ALA A 21 -5.88 12.32 -16.67
CA ALA A 21 -4.49 11.92 -16.49
C ALA A 21 -4.07 11.98 -15.01
N ILE A 22 -4.46 13.05 -14.29
CA ILE A 22 -4.26 13.16 -12.84
C ILE A 22 -4.96 12.01 -12.12
N HIS A 23 -6.21 11.71 -12.45
CA HIS A 23 -6.96 10.62 -11.83
C HIS A 23 -6.31 9.24 -12.10
N LEU A 24 -5.90 8.97 -13.34
CA LEU A 24 -5.22 7.73 -13.71
C LEU A 24 -3.88 7.57 -12.99
N LEU A 25 -3.09 8.64 -12.92
CA LEU A 25 -1.82 8.64 -12.21
C LEU A 25 -2.04 8.46 -10.71
N ALA A 26 -2.96 9.20 -10.10
CA ALA A 26 -3.32 9.04 -8.71
C ALA A 26 -3.85 7.62 -8.40
N HIS A 27 -4.63 7.02 -9.29
CA HIS A 27 -5.07 5.64 -9.16
C HIS A 27 -3.90 4.65 -9.27
N SER A 28 -2.98 4.86 -10.22
CA SER A 28 -1.77 4.03 -10.36
C SER A 28 -0.80 4.18 -9.20
N LEU A 29 -0.76 5.36 -8.56
CA LEU A 29 0.05 5.63 -7.37
C LEU A 29 -0.64 5.15 -6.09
N ASN A 30 -1.98 5.06 -6.06
CA ASN A 30 -2.73 4.37 -5.01
C ASN A 30 -2.50 2.85 -5.01
N GLN A 31 -1.88 2.30 -6.06
CA GLN A 31 -1.34 0.93 -6.06
C GLN A 31 -0.01 0.83 -5.27
N ASN A 32 0.55 1.95 -4.78
CA ASN A 32 1.48 1.90 -3.66
C ASN A 32 0.64 1.62 -2.41
N TRP A 33 0.47 0.34 -2.11
CA TRP A 33 -0.42 -0.19 -1.08
C TRP A 33 -0.50 0.73 0.15
N ARG A 34 -1.71 1.21 0.40
CA ARG A 34 -2.05 2.17 1.46
C ARG A 34 -1.44 1.72 2.79
N GLY A 35 -0.34 2.34 3.23
CA GLY A 35 0.29 1.95 4.48
C GLY A 35 0.99 0.57 4.49
N ILE A 36 1.36 0.00 3.33
CA ILE A 36 2.25 -1.17 3.24
C ILE A 36 3.52 -0.77 2.49
N THR A 37 4.67 -1.19 3.02
CA THR A 37 5.99 -0.91 2.43
C THR A 37 6.78 -2.18 2.22
N LYS A 38 7.56 -2.23 1.13
CA LYS A 38 8.58 -3.26 0.88
C LYS A 38 9.94 -2.60 0.84
N THR A 39 10.82 -2.95 1.77
CA THR A 39 12.18 -2.41 1.85
C THR A 39 13.15 -3.57 1.94
N ILE A 40 14.11 -3.64 1.01
CA ILE A 40 14.97 -4.82 0.79
C ILE A 40 15.70 -5.32 2.05
N ASN A 41 16.00 -4.42 3.00
CA ASN A 41 16.71 -4.73 4.25
C ASN A 41 15.79 -4.78 5.50
N VAL A 42 14.48 -4.75 5.32
CA VAL A 42 13.48 -4.88 6.39
C VAL A 42 12.74 -6.19 6.18
N CYS A 43 12.79 -7.08 7.17
CA CYS A 43 12.13 -8.40 7.13
C CYS A 43 12.39 -9.16 5.82
N GLY A 44 13.63 -9.13 5.31
CA GLY A 44 14.01 -9.84 4.08
C GLY A 44 13.41 -9.27 2.78
N GLY A 45 12.82 -8.07 2.81
CA GLY A 45 12.13 -7.48 1.66
C GLY A 45 10.62 -7.73 1.64
N ASP A 46 10.08 -8.45 2.63
CA ASP A 46 8.66 -8.71 2.75
C ASP A 46 7.83 -7.43 2.91
N ALA A 47 6.58 -7.51 2.46
CA ALA A 47 5.59 -6.46 2.71
C ALA A 47 5.34 -6.31 4.21
N CYS A 48 5.57 -5.12 4.74
CA CYS A 48 5.34 -4.77 6.13
C CYS A 48 4.36 -3.61 6.24
N ILE A 49 3.62 -3.53 7.35
CA ILE A 49 2.87 -2.31 7.69
C ILE A 49 3.86 -1.13 7.73
N ALA A 50 3.52 -0.04 7.05
CA ALA A 50 4.36 1.14 6.89
C ALA A 50 4.78 1.70 8.26
N GLY A 51 6.08 1.99 8.41
CA GLY A 51 6.63 2.49 9.66
C GLY A 51 6.85 1.41 10.73
N THR A 52 6.59 0.14 10.42
CA THR A 52 6.81 -0.99 11.34
C THR A 52 7.73 -2.04 10.73
N ARG A 53 8.12 -3.03 11.55
CA ARG A 53 8.74 -4.29 11.09
C ARG A 53 7.77 -5.46 11.27
N ILE A 54 6.48 -5.23 11.05
CA ILE A 54 5.42 -6.25 11.17
C ILE A 54 5.04 -6.70 9.75
N PRO A 55 5.45 -7.90 9.31
CA PRO A 55 5.12 -8.40 7.99
C PRO A 55 3.63 -8.70 7.85
N VAL A 56 3.05 -8.41 6.67
CA VAL A 56 1.64 -8.72 6.38
C VAL A 56 1.36 -10.22 6.52
N TRP A 57 2.29 -11.07 6.08
CA TRP A 57 2.13 -12.52 6.16
C TRP A 57 2.01 -13.02 7.61
N VAL A 58 2.61 -12.34 8.59
CA VAL A 58 2.49 -12.70 10.02
C VAL A 58 1.06 -12.50 10.48
N LEU A 59 0.46 -11.36 10.13
CA LEU A 59 -0.92 -11.03 10.48
C LEU A 59 -1.91 -12.01 9.83
N VAL A 60 -1.71 -12.32 8.55
CA VAL A 60 -2.55 -13.30 7.83
C VAL A 60 -2.43 -14.70 8.45
N ASN A 61 -1.21 -15.14 8.77
CA ASN A 61 -1.01 -16.45 9.39
C ASN A 61 -1.62 -16.52 10.79
N ALA A 62 -1.53 -15.46 11.59
CA ALA A 62 -2.18 -15.39 12.90
C ALA A 62 -3.71 -15.52 12.78
N CYS A 63 -4.33 -14.83 11.82
CA CYS A 63 -5.76 -14.99 11.52
C CYS A 63 -6.11 -16.43 11.09
N ASN A 64 -5.27 -17.06 10.26
CA ASN A 64 -5.46 -18.46 9.85
C ASN A 64 -5.36 -19.45 11.04
N LEU A 65 -4.63 -19.07 12.09
CA LEU A 65 -4.55 -19.81 13.36
C LEU A 65 -5.68 -19.48 14.35
N GLY A 66 -6.62 -18.62 13.96
CA GLY A 66 -7.79 -18.24 14.76
C GLY A 66 -7.59 -17.05 15.70
N ILE A 67 -6.50 -16.29 15.56
CA ILE A 67 -6.31 -15.04 16.31
C ILE A 67 -7.26 -13.97 15.75
N SER A 68 -7.97 -13.27 16.64
CA SER A 68 -8.90 -12.21 16.26
C SER A 68 -8.20 -10.88 16.01
N GLU A 69 -8.82 -9.99 15.23
CA GLU A 69 -8.28 -8.64 15.00
C GLU A 69 -8.11 -7.83 16.29
N SER A 70 -9.05 -7.95 17.23
CA SER A 70 -8.93 -7.31 18.54
C SER A 70 -7.70 -7.81 19.31
N GLN A 71 -7.37 -9.10 19.19
CA GLN A 71 -6.17 -9.66 19.80
C GLN A 71 -4.91 -9.17 19.08
N LEU A 72 -4.92 -9.09 17.74
CA LEU A 72 -3.81 -8.52 16.98
C LEU A 72 -3.53 -7.06 17.35
N LEU A 73 -4.56 -6.24 17.52
CA LEU A 73 -4.41 -4.85 17.97
C LEU A 73 -3.92 -4.74 19.42
N TYR A 74 -4.27 -5.72 20.26
CA TYR A 74 -3.73 -5.81 21.62
C TYR A 74 -2.25 -6.24 21.63
N ASP A 75 -1.88 -7.24 20.83
CA ASP A 75 -0.53 -7.80 20.75
C ASP A 75 0.45 -6.86 20.03
N TYR A 76 -0.07 -6.06 19.10
CA TYR A 76 0.67 -5.02 18.39
C TYR A 76 0.04 -3.63 18.60
N PRO A 77 0.28 -2.99 19.77
CA PRO A 77 -0.33 -1.69 20.10
C PRO A 77 0.03 -0.53 19.16
N THR A 78 1.04 -0.71 18.32
CA THR A 78 1.42 0.26 17.28
C THR A 78 0.55 0.17 16.03
N LEU A 79 -0.26 -0.88 15.88
CA LEU A 79 -1.17 -1.05 14.77
C LEU A 79 -2.50 -0.38 15.04
N THR A 80 -3.10 0.12 13.97
CA THR A 80 -4.48 0.60 13.95
C THR A 80 -5.37 -0.38 13.18
N ALA A 81 -6.68 -0.26 13.36
CA ALA A 81 -7.64 -1.03 12.55
C ALA A 81 -7.48 -0.74 11.04
N ILE A 82 -7.03 0.46 10.67
CA ILE A 82 -6.74 0.82 9.28
C ILE A 82 -5.55 0.02 8.76
N ASP A 83 -4.52 -0.21 9.57
CA ASP A 83 -3.36 -1.00 9.18
C ASP A 83 -3.74 -2.46 8.91
N LEU A 84 -4.60 -3.04 9.75
CA LEU A 84 -5.14 -4.38 9.53
C LEU A 84 -5.95 -4.44 8.22
N ALA A 85 -6.87 -3.49 8.01
CA ALA A 85 -7.64 -3.41 6.77
C ALA A 85 -6.75 -3.33 5.53
N ASN A 86 -5.67 -2.54 5.59
CA ASN A 86 -4.69 -2.44 4.51
C ASN A 86 -3.90 -3.74 4.28
N ALA A 87 -3.54 -4.46 5.35
CA ALA A 87 -2.91 -5.77 5.26
C ALA A 87 -3.81 -6.81 4.57
N TRP A 88 -5.12 -6.79 4.86
CA TRP A 88 -6.08 -7.70 4.23
C TRP A 88 -6.31 -7.39 2.76
N ILE A 89 -6.37 -6.11 2.40
CA ILE A 89 -6.44 -5.70 0.99
C ILE A 89 -5.18 -6.19 0.25
N TYR A 90 -4.00 -5.92 0.80
CA TYR A 90 -2.73 -6.40 0.24
C TYR A 90 -2.71 -7.92 0.04
N ALA A 91 -3.22 -8.69 1.00
CA ALA A 91 -3.19 -10.15 0.95
C ALA A 91 -4.17 -10.77 -0.06
N GLN A 92 -5.15 -9.99 -0.55
CA GLN A 92 -6.13 -10.42 -1.55
C GLN A 92 -5.71 -10.09 -2.99
N ASP A 93 -4.74 -9.18 -3.17
CA ASP A 93 -4.13 -8.81 -4.46
C ASP A 93 -3.11 -9.86 -4.93
#